data_AF-A0A0C9R4N7-F1
#
_entry.id   AF-A0A0C9R4N7-F1
#
_cell.length_a   1.000
_cell.length_b   1.000
_cell.length_c   1.000
_cell.angle_alpha   90.00
_cell.angle_beta   90.00
_cell.angle_gamma   90.00
#
_symmetry.space_group_name_H-M   'P 1'
#
loop_
_entity.id
_entity.type
_entity.pdbx_description
1 polymer ?
#
loop_
_entity_poly.entity_id
_entity_poly.type
_entity_poly.pdbx_seq_one_letter_code
_entity_poly.pdbx_strand_id
1 'polypeptide(L)'
;MLQLEKNSNRVDLSTITKMAEKFPDDVRKCLVVPLFNANLKNTKIILMLIKSYAPSAKKELISDFLEAVDELQPWHVTVLQSLLDIQLDEDTMTRILSLLVDKALAYADDKNYSQCILSLLKTQSPFTDNQRNMLHEMIITHKTVFKKPMKNLFDKMFRHRDMWHIS
;
A
#
# COMPACT_ATOMS: atom_id res chain seq x y z
N MET A 1 16.45 11.23 -19.24
CA MET A 1 15.44 10.34 -19.86
C MET A 1 16.11 9.02 -20.21
N LEU A 2 15.85 7.95 -19.45
CA LEU A 2 16.37 6.62 -19.76
C LEU A 2 15.70 6.10 -21.03
N GLN A 3 16.48 5.94 -22.11
CA GLN A 3 16.05 5.38 -23.41
C GLN A 3 15.79 3.86 -23.32
N LEU A 4 14.90 3.43 -22.42
CA LEU A 4 14.53 2.03 -22.24
C LEU A 4 13.61 1.49 -23.35
N GLU A 5 13.09 2.36 -24.23
CA GLU A 5 12.05 1.97 -25.20
C GLU A 5 12.58 1.50 -26.57
N LYS A 6 13.83 1.76 -26.94
CA LYS A 6 14.32 1.45 -28.31
C LYS A 6 15.15 0.17 -28.46
N ASN A 7 15.69 -0.37 -27.37
CA ASN A 7 16.48 -1.61 -27.38
C ASN A 7 15.96 -2.58 -26.31
N SER A 8 14.70 -3.01 -26.44
CA SER A 8 14.09 -4.02 -25.54
C SER A 8 14.67 -5.42 -25.79
N ASN A 9 15.99 -5.55 -25.65
CA ASN A 9 16.60 -6.80 -25.22
C ASN A 9 16.14 -6.96 -23.77
N ARG A 10 15.13 -7.81 -23.57
CA ARG A 10 14.58 -8.26 -22.29
C ARG A 10 15.59 -8.04 -21.16
N VAL A 11 15.40 -6.99 -20.36
CA VAL A 11 16.06 -6.93 -19.07
C VAL A 11 15.55 -8.16 -18.35
N ASP A 12 16.41 -9.17 -18.20
CA ASP A 12 16.01 -10.43 -17.62
C ASP A 12 15.56 -10.14 -16.18
N LEU A 13 14.35 -10.56 -15.86
CA LEU A 13 13.76 -10.39 -14.54
C LEU A 13 14.68 -10.97 -13.47
N SER A 14 15.40 -12.04 -13.82
CA SER A 14 16.42 -12.64 -12.96
C SER A 14 17.56 -11.68 -12.64
N THR A 15 17.95 -10.82 -13.57
CA THR A 15 19.00 -9.81 -13.37
C THR A 15 18.53 -8.71 -12.43
N ILE A 16 17.28 -8.25 -12.58
CA ILE A 16 16.72 -7.20 -11.70
C ILE A 16 16.65 -7.69 -10.26
N THR A 17 16.14 -8.91 -10.04
CA THR A 17 16.05 -9.50 -8.70
C THR A 17 17.44 -9.69 -8.08
N LYS A 18 18.40 -10.26 -8.82
CA LYS A 18 19.78 -10.44 -8.33
C LYS A 18 20.46 -9.11 -7.99
N MET A 19 20.15 -8.06 -8.74
CA MET A 19 20.68 -6.72 -8.48
C MET A 19 20.08 -6.14 -7.20
N ALA A 20 18.77 -6.28 -6.98
CA ALA A 20 18.09 -5.84 -5.76
C ALA A 20 18.59 -6.59 -4.53
N GLU A 21 18.88 -7.89 -4.65
CA GLU A 21 19.47 -8.69 -3.58
C GLU A 21 20.92 -8.29 -3.27
N LYS A 22 21.71 -7.98 -4.30
CA LYS A 22 23.14 -7.67 -4.15
C LYS A 22 23.41 -6.23 -3.73
N PHE A 23 22.58 -5.29 -4.19
CA PHE A 23 22.73 -3.84 -3.96
C PHE A 23 21.38 -3.21 -3.56
N PRO A 24 20.79 -3.62 -2.43
CA PRO A 24 19.42 -3.23 -2.07
C PRO A 24 19.24 -1.71 -1.94
N ASP A 25 20.24 -1.02 -1.39
CA ASP A 25 20.18 0.44 -1.19
C ASP A 25 20.28 1.22 -2.50
N ASP A 26 21.20 0.82 -3.39
CA ASP A 26 21.37 1.48 -4.68
C ASP A 26 20.14 1.27 -5.55
N VAL A 27 19.60 0.04 -5.57
CA VAL A 27 18.37 -0.27 -6.32
C VAL A 27 17.19 0.50 -5.75
N ARG A 28 17.09 0.64 -4.44
CA ARG A 28 16.03 1.42 -3.81
C ARG A 28 16.09 2.88 -4.24
N LYS A 29 17.23 3.54 -3.98
CA LYS A 29 17.42 4.98 -4.21
C LYS A 29 17.41 5.36 -5.69
N CYS A 30 18.03 4.54 -6.55
CA CYS A 30 18.22 4.87 -7.95
C CYS A 30 17.13 4.31 -8.87
N LEU A 31 16.36 3.31 -8.42
CA LEU A 31 15.30 2.69 -9.23
C LEU A 31 13.94 2.75 -8.54
N VAL A 32 13.77 2.14 -7.37
CA VAL A 32 12.43 2.01 -6.75
C VAL A 32 11.81 3.37 -6.43
N VAL A 33 12.54 4.25 -5.74
CA VAL A 33 12.03 5.57 -5.34
C VAL A 33 11.67 6.44 -6.56
N PRO A 34 12.54 6.58 -7.58
CA PRO A 34 12.19 7.30 -8.80
C PRO A 34 10.98 6.70 -9.54
N LEU A 35 10.79 5.38 -9.46
CA LEU A 35 9.67 4.71 -10.09
C LEU A 35 8.34 5.00 -9.40
N PHE A 36 8.31 5.46 -8.14
CA PHE A 36 7.06 5.85 -7.46
C PHE A 36 6.34 7.03 -8.13
N ASN A 37 7.05 7.96 -8.78
CA ASN A 37 6.40 9.08 -9.49
C ASN A 37 6.50 8.96 -11.01
N ALA A 38 7.06 7.86 -11.52
CA ALA A 38 7.12 7.62 -12.95
C ALA A 38 5.70 7.31 -13.48
N ASN A 39 5.36 7.85 -14.66
CA ASN A 39 4.12 7.49 -15.35
C ASN A 39 4.25 6.07 -15.95
N LEU A 40 4.14 5.06 -15.08
CA LEU A 40 4.32 3.66 -15.45
C LEU A 40 3.04 3.12 -16.10
N LYS A 41 3.11 2.84 -17.41
CA LYS A 41 2.08 2.05 -18.10
C LYS A 41 1.99 0.60 -17.58
N ASN A 42 3.02 0.12 -16.88
CA ASN A 42 3.10 -1.26 -16.39
C ASN A 42 3.81 -1.31 -15.03
N THR A 43 3.08 -1.69 -13.98
CA THR A 43 3.58 -1.79 -12.60
C THR A 43 4.35 -3.08 -12.29
N LYS A 44 4.47 -4.03 -13.23
CA LYS A 44 5.12 -5.32 -12.98
C LYS A 44 6.53 -5.15 -12.43
N ILE A 45 7.33 -4.26 -13.02
CA ILE A 45 8.75 -4.07 -12.65
C ILE A 45 8.86 -3.59 -11.20
N ILE A 46 8.12 -2.55 -10.83
CA ILE A 46 8.16 -2.02 -9.46
C ILE A 46 7.64 -3.03 -8.45
N LEU A 47 6.58 -3.77 -8.77
CA LEU A 47 6.04 -4.82 -7.89
C LEU A 47 7.03 -5.98 -7.71
N MET A 48 7.79 -6.35 -8.74
CA MET A 48 8.83 -7.37 -8.62
C MET A 48 10.01 -6.90 -7.79
N LEU A 49 10.45 -5.65 -8.01
CA LEU A 49 11.50 -5.03 -7.20
C LEU A 49 11.08 -5.04 -5.72
N ILE A 50 9.90 -4.52 -5.38
CA ILE A 50 9.41 -4.49 -4.00
C ILE A 50 9.33 -5.90 -3.39
N LYS A 51 8.87 -6.89 -4.15
CA LYS A 51 8.80 -8.29 -3.68
C LYS A 51 10.15 -8.94 -3.42
N SER A 52 11.23 -8.44 -4.04
CA SER A 52 12.58 -8.95 -3.79
C SER A 52 13.20 -8.45 -2.49
N TYR A 53 12.65 -7.38 -1.89
CA TYR A 53 13.11 -6.89 -0.60
C TYR A 53 12.61 -7.77 0.54
N ALA A 54 13.52 -8.08 1.47
CA ALA A 54 13.17 -8.75 2.71
C ALA A 54 12.19 -7.90 3.55
N PRO A 55 11.35 -8.51 4.40
CA PRO A 55 10.40 -7.78 5.24
C PRO A 55 11.03 -6.66 6.09
N SER A 56 12.27 -6.84 6.57
CA SER A 56 13.00 -5.83 7.33
C SER A 56 13.25 -4.54 6.54
N ALA A 57 13.47 -4.63 5.22
CA ALA A 57 13.72 -3.48 4.35
C ALA A 57 12.43 -2.82 3.86
N LYS A 58 11.26 -3.47 4.01
CA LYS A 58 9.98 -2.91 3.57
C LYS A 58 9.55 -1.69 4.38
N LYS A 59 9.95 -1.59 5.65
CA LYS A 59 9.68 -0.40 6.47
C LYS A 59 10.29 0.86 5.83
N GLU A 60 11.52 0.76 5.37
CA GLU A 60 12.19 1.89 4.70
C GLU A 60 11.52 2.22 3.36
N LEU A 61 11.15 1.19 2.57
CA LEU A 61 10.40 1.39 1.32
C LEU A 61 9.04 2.07 1.53
N ILE A 62 8.37 1.82 2.65
CA ILE A 62 7.13 2.51 2.99
C ILE A 62 7.41 3.98 3.33
N SER A 63 8.49 4.27 4.07
CA SER A 63 8.89 5.66 4.32
C SER A 63 9.17 6.38 3.01
N ASP A 64 9.98 5.78 2.14
CA ASP A 64 10.31 6.34 0.82
C ASP A 64 9.05 6.55 -0.02
N PHE A 65 8.09 5.61 0.00
CA PHE A 65 6.82 5.74 -0.69
C PHE A 65 6.01 6.93 -0.15
N LEU A 66 5.90 7.07 1.18
CA LEU A 66 5.14 8.13 1.83
C LEU A 66 5.80 9.52 1.70
N GLU A 67 7.10 9.57 1.43
CA GLU A 67 7.85 10.81 1.16
C GLU A 67 7.84 11.19 -0.32
N ALA A 68 7.84 10.20 -1.22
CA ALA A 68 7.87 10.45 -2.65
C ALA A 68 6.48 10.68 -3.25
N VAL A 69 5.45 9.98 -2.79
CA VAL A 69 4.12 10.03 -3.42
C VAL A 69 3.36 11.28 -2.99
N ASP A 70 3.36 12.29 -3.86
CA ASP A 70 2.62 13.54 -3.66
C ASP A 70 1.10 13.33 -3.79
N GLU A 71 0.67 12.49 -4.75
CA GLU A 71 -0.73 12.17 -4.99
C GLU A 71 -0.90 10.67 -5.26
N LEU A 72 -1.83 10.03 -4.51
CA LEU A 72 -2.09 8.61 -4.68
C LEU A 72 -2.83 8.32 -6.00
N GLN A 73 -2.10 7.81 -6.99
CA GLN A 73 -2.60 7.31 -8.27
C GLN A 73 -3.15 5.88 -8.14
N PRO A 74 -4.02 5.40 -9.05
CA PRO A 74 -4.62 4.06 -8.93
C PRO A 74 -3.60 2.93 -8.87
N TRP A 75 -2.47 3.09 -9.57
CA TRP A 75 -1.42 2.07 -9.61
C TRP A 75 -0.55 2.06 -8.33
N HIS A 76 -0.46 3.19 -7.61
CA HIS A 76 0.18 3.27 -6.30
C HIS A 76 -0.52 2.37 -5.28
N VAL A 77 -1.83 2.21 -5.39
CA VAL A 77 -2.62 1.34 -4.50
C VAL A 77 -2.12 -0.11 -4.55
N THR A 78 -1.82 -0.62 -5.74
CA THR A 78 -1.28 -1.98 -5.90
C THR A 78 0.13 -2.10 -5.32
N VAL A 79 0.94 -1.05 -5.48
CA VAL A 79 2.29 -0.96 -4.90
C VAL A 79 2.21 -0.97 -3.37
N LEU A 80 1.39 -0.09 -2.79
CA LEU A 80 1.13 -0.01 -1.37
C LEU A 80 0.67 -1.37 -0.82
N GLN A 81 -0.29 -2.02 -1.47
CA GLN A 81 -0.75 -3.35 -1.05
C GLN A 81 0.39 -4.38 -0.96
N SER A 82 1.40 -4.31 -1.83
CA SER A 82 2.56 -5.21 -1.81
C SER A 82 3.56 -4.92 -0.69
N LEU A 83 3.51 -3.73 -0.10
CA LEU A 83 4.31 -3.30 1.04
C LEU A 83 3.65 -3.65 2.39
N LEU A 84 2.34 -3.90 2.41
CA LEU A 84 1.51 -4.06 3.63
C LEU A 84 1.50 -5.49 4.23
N ASP A 85 2.51 -6.31 3.95
CA ASP A 85 2.67 -7.64 4.55
C ASP A 85 3.49 -7.65 5.85
N ILE A 86 3.84 -6.46 6.35
CA ILE A 86 4.49 -6.26 7.66
C ILE A 86 3.55 -5.51 8.62
N GLN A 87 3.79 -5.64 9.91
CA GLN A 87 3.12 -4.83 10.93
C GLN A 87 3.67 -3.39 10.91
N LEU A 88 2.78 -2.41 10.88
CA LEU A 88 3.16 -1.00 10.87
C LEU A 88 3.05 -0.37 12.26
N ASP A 89 3.90 0.63 12.51
CA ASP A 89 3.72 1.54 13.63
C ASP A 89 2.55 2.51 13.39
N GLU A 90 2.09 3.12 14.48
CA GLU A 90 0.90 3.97 14.49
C GLU A 90 1.01 5.16 13.52
N ASP A 91 2.14 5.85 13.50
CA ASP A 91 2.36 7.03 12.68
C ASP A 91 2.33 6.67 11.19
N THR A 92 3.06 5.61 10.83
CA THR A 92 3.10 5.11 9.45
C THR A 92 1.72 4.67 8.99
N MET A 93 1.00 3.92 9.82
CA MET A 93 -0.36 3.47 9.52
C MET A 93 -1.33 4.65 9.34
N THR A 94 -1.23 5.67 10.21
CA THR A 94 -2.07 6.87 10.13
C THR A 94 -1.84 7.63 8.83
N ARG A 95 -0.57 7.83 8.42
CA ARG A 95 -0.24 8.47 7.13
C ARG A 95 -0.80 7.70 5.93
N ILE A 96 -0.70 6.37 5.94
CA ILE A 96 -1.26 5.52 4.89
C ILE A 96 -2.78 5.64 4.82
N LEU A 97 -3.46 5.62 5.97
CA LEU A 97 -4.92 5.77 6.01
C LEU A 97 -5.37 7.14 5.50
N SER A 98 -4.67 8.23 5.86
CA SER A 98 -4.97 9.56 5.34
C SER A 98 -4.90 9.60 3.81
N LEU A 99 -3.83 9.05 3.20
CA LEU A 99 -3.71 8.98 1.73
C LEU A 99 -4.86 8.21 1.08
N LEU A 100 -5.34 7.14 1.73
CA LEU A 100 -6.45 6.36 1.21
C LEU A 100 -7.79 7.10 1.37
N VAL A 101 -8.02 7.75 2.52
CA VAL A 101 -9.23 8.56 2.78
C VAL A 101 -9.37 9.67 1.75
N ASP A 102 -8.28 10.39 1.45
CA ASP A 102 -8.26 11.48 0.46
C ASP A 102 -8.73 11.03 -0.95
N LYS A 103 -8.59 9.73 -1.25
CA LYS A 103 -9.02 9.13 -2.53
C LYS A 103 -10.29 8.29 -2.43
N ALA A 104 -10.92 8.19 -1.26
CA ALA A 104 -12.02 7.27 -1.02
C ALA A 104 -13.22 7.48 -1.94
N LEU A 105 -13.57 8.74 -2.23
CA LEU A 105 -14.63 9.05 -3.19
C LEU A 105 -14.23 8.71 -4.63
N ALA A 106 -13.01 9.06 -5.03
CA ALA A 106 -12.54 8.88 -6.40
C ALA A 106 -12.35 7.39 -6.76
N TYR A 107 -11.93 6.56 -5.79
CA TYR A 107 -11.58 5.15 -6.00
C TYR A 107 -12.56 4.17 -5.37
N ALA A 108 -13.77 4.64 -5.02
CA ALA A 108 -14.83 3.81 -4.44
C ALA A 108 -15.09 2.51 -5.23
N ASP A 109 -15.20 2.62 -6.55
CA ASP A 109 -15.49 1.49 -7.45
C ASP A 109 -14.21 0.78 -7.94
N ASP A 110 -13.03 1.21 -7.49
CA ASP A 110 -11.77 0.54 -7.84
C ASP A 110 -11.55 -0.72 -6.98
N LYS A 111 -11.34 -1.84 -7.68
CA LYS A 111 -11.16 -3.15 -7.06
C LYS A 111 -9.84 -3.25 -6.28
N ASN A 112 -8.76 -2.65 -6.78
CA ASN A 112 -7.45 -2.69 -6.12
C ASN A 112 -7.47 -1.83 -4.86
N TYR A 113 -8.16 -0.68 -4.90
CA TYR A 113 -8.39 0.18 -3.73
C TYR A 113 -9.17 -0.56 -2.65
N SER A 114 -10.28 -1.18 -3.05
CA SER A 114 -11.06 -2.02 -2.14
C SER A 114 -10.21 -3.19 -1.59
N GLN A 115 -9.40 -3.84 -2.44
CA GLN A 115 -8.55 -4.93 -2.00
C GLN A 115 -7.47 -4.47 -1.01
N CYS A 116 -6.91 -3.28 -1.20
CA CYS A 116 -5.91 -2.68 -0.31
C CYS A 116 -6.47 -2.44 1.10
N ILE A 117 -7.64 -1.80 1.19
CA ILE A 117 -8.33 -1.59 2.49
C ILE A 117 -8.64 -2.92 3.17
N LEU A 118 -9.13 -3.91 2.40
CA LEU A 118 -9.44 -5.22 2.94
C LEU A 118 -8.18 -5.94 3.45
N SER A 119 -7.04 -5.78 2.76
CA SER A 119 -5.75 -6.29 3.22
C SER A 119 -5.33 -5.63 4.54
N LEU A 120 -5.45 -4.30 4.66
CA LEU A 120 -5.16 -3.57 5.90
C LEU A 120 -5.99 -4.10 7.08
N LEU A 121 -7.30 -4.26 6.90
CA LEU A 121 -8.16 -4.81 7.94
C LEU A 121 -7.75 -6.23 8.37
N LYS A 122 -7.19 -7.03 7.48
CA LYS A 122 -6.81 -8.43 7.79
C LYS A 122 -5.45 -8.53 8.46
N THR A 123 -4.51 -7.66 8.11
CA THR A 123 -3.11 -7.79 8.52
C THR A 123 -2.71 -6.81 9.61
N GLN A 124 -3.41 -5.69 9.75
CA GLN A 124 -3.10 -4.66 10.72
C GLN A 124 -4.06 -4.73 11.90
N SER A 125 -3.52 -4.77 13.11
CA SER A 125 -4.24 -4.66 14.38
C SER A 125 -3.22 -4.47 15.52
N PRO A 126 -3.55 -3.76 16.62
CA PRO A 126 -4.77 -2.98 16.84
C PRO A 126 -4.75 -1.63 16.11
N PHE A 127 -5.94 -1.04 15.90
CA PHE A 127 -6.10 0.32 15.38
C PHE A 127 -6.45 1.30 16.50
N THR A 128 -5.98 2.55 16.38
CA THR A 128 -6.38 3.65 17.27
C THR A 128 -7.75 4.21 16.90
N ASP A 129 -8.38 4.99 17.78
CA ASP A 129 -9.69 5.62 17.50
C ASP A 129 -9.71 6.43 16.22
N ASN A 130 -8.67 7.22 15.98
CA ASN A 130 -8.55 8.01 14.77
C ASN A 130 -8.49 7.12 13.51
N GLN A 131 -7.66 6.07 13.54
CA GLN A 131 -7.54 5.12 12.44
C GLN A 131 -8.86 4.35 12.19
N ARG A 132 -9.60 4.04 13.25
CA ARG A 132 -10.93 3.41 13.16
C ARG A 132 -11.93 4.32 12.46
N ASN A 133 -11.93 5.61 12.78
CA ASN A 133 -12.79 6.60 12.13
C ASN A 133 -12.47 6.74 10.63
N MET A 134 -11.18 6.80 10.28
CA MET A 134 -10.74 6.81 8.87
C MET A 134 -11.19 5.55 8.10
N LEU A 135 -11.03 4.37 8.70
CA LEU A 135 -11.50 3.11 8.11
C LEU A 135 -13.02 3.09 7.96
N HIS A 136 -13.75 3.58 8.96
CA HIS A 136 -15.21 3.68 8.92
C HIS A 136 -15.68 4.56 7.76
N GLU A 137 -15.06 5.72 7.56
CA GLU A 137 -15.36 6.63 6.45
C GLU A 137 -15.20 5.93 5.09
N MET A 138 -14.05 5.30 4.85
CA MET A 138 -13.79 4.57 3.59
C MET A 138 -14.78 3.42 3.34
N ILE A 139 -15.11 2.64 4.38
CA ILE A 139 -15.90 1.41 4.23
C ILE A 139 -17.41 1.71 4.15
N ILE A 140 -17.90 2.62 5.00
CA ILE A 140 -19.33 2.83 5.19
C ILE A 140 -19.87 3.92 4.25
N THR A 141 -19.14 5.02 4.10
CA THR A 141 -19.60 6.19 3.35
C THR A 141 -19.47 5.97 1.84
N HIS A 142 -18.34 5.44 1.37
CA HIS A 142 -18.01 5.46 -0.06
C HIS A 142 -18.45 4.24 -0.88
N LYS A 143 -19.29 3.34 -0.34
CA LYS A 143 -19.88 2.19 -1.07
C LYS A 143 -18.87 1.34 -1.88
N THR A 144 -17.70 1.06 -1.29
CA THR A 144 -16.64 0.29 -1.97
C THR A 144 -17.07 -1.11 -2.47
N VAL A 145 -16.41 -1.62 -3.52
CA VAL A 145 -16.72 -2.92 -4.17
C VAL A 145 -16.77 -4.09 -3.16
N PHE A 146 -15.96 -4.04 -2.11
CA PHE A 146 -15.90 -5.05 -1.05
C PHE A 146 -16.52 -4.59 0.28
N LYS A 147 -17.50 -3.68 0.25
CA LYS A 147 -18.14 -3.13 1.45
C LYS A 147 -18.62 -4.18 2.43
N LYS A 148 -19.33 -5.23 1.97
CA LYS A 148 -19.90 -6.25 2.86
C LYS A 148 -18.82 -7.01 3.65
N PRO A 149 -17.80 -7.63 3.01
CA PRO A 149 -16.75 -8.31 3.77
C PRO A 149 -15.93 -7.35 4.64
N MET A 150 -15.68 -6.11 4.21
CA MET A 150 -15.00 -5.11 5.06
C MET A 150 -15.82 -4.75 6.30
N LYS A 151 -17.11 -4.44 6.13
CA LYS A 151 -18.01 -4.11 7.24
C LYS A 151 -18.08 -5.25 8.25
N ASN A 152 -18.17 -6.49 7.79
CA ASN A 152 -18.19 -7.65 8.69
C ASN A 152 -16.90 -7.77 9.53
N LEU A 153 -15.73 -7.51 8.93
CA LEU A 153 -14.45 -7.51 9.65
C LEU A 153 -14.37 -6.35 10.63
N PHE A 154 -14.70 -5.14 10.17
CA PHE A 154 -14.72 -3.92 10.99
C PHE A 154 -15.64 -4.10 12.21
N ASP A 155 -16.88 -4.55 11.98
CA ASP A 155 -17.85 -4.82 13.04
C ASP A 155 -17.33 -5.88 14.03
N LYS A 156 -16.74 -6.99 13.54
CA LYS A 156 -16.18 -8.03 14.41
C LYS A 156 -15.04 -7.51 15.29
N MET A 157 -14.20 -6.62 14.75
CA MET A 157 -13.06 -6.05 15.48
C MET A 157 -13.50 -5.07 16.57
N PHE A 158 -14.59 -4.34 16.35
CA PHE A 158 -14.95 -3.21 17.22
C PHE A 158 -16.22 -3.42 18.06
N ARG A 159 -17.13 -4.34 17.70
CA ARG A 159 -18.32 -4.67 18.50
C ARG A 159 -18.03 -5.30 19.87
N HIS A 160 -16.80 -5.77 20.11
CA HIS A 160 -16.42 -6.31 21.42
C HIS A 160 -15.75 -5.30 22.35
N ARG A 161 -15.38 -4.09 21.91
CA ARG A 161 -14.81 -3.05 22.80
C ARG A 161 -15.88 -2.25 23.53
N ASP A 162 -17.05 -2.06 22.93
CA ASP A 162 -18.12 -1.23 23.52
C ASP A 162 -18.88 -1.91 24.68
N MET A 163 -18.69 -3.21 24.88
CA MET A 163 -19.33 -3.95 25.99
C MET A 163 -18.54 -3.88 27.32
N TRP A 164 -17.32 -3.36 27.34
CA TRP A 164 -16.47 -3.28 28.55
C TRP A 164 -16.46 -1.90 29.21
N HIS A 165 -17.11 -0.90 28.62
CA HIS A 165 -17.32 0.43 29.22
C HIS A 165 -18.72 0.60 29.85
N ILE A 166 -19.47 -0.50 29.97
CA ILE A 166 -20.72 -0.57 30.73
C ILE A 166 -20.51 -1.58 31.87
N SER A 167 -19.81 -1.16 32.92
CA SER A 167 -19.75 -1.85 34.22
C SER A 167 -19.44 -0.83 35.30
#